data_AF-A0A1F4CZU5-F1
#
_entry.id   AF-A0A1F4CZU5-F1
#
_cell.length_a   1.000
_cell.length_b   1.000
_cell.length_c   1.000
_cell.angle_alpha   90.00
_cell.angle_beta   90.00
_cell.angle_gamma   90.00
#
_symmetry.space_group_name_H-M   'P 1'
#
loop_
_entity.id
_entity.type
_entity.pdbx_description
1 polymer ?
#
loop_
_entity_poly.entity_id
_entity_poly.type
_entity_poly.pdbx_seq_one_letter_code
_entity_poly.pdbx_strand_id
1 'polypeptide(L)' 'MIANDQELKVTLDRIARFQAQVGYLRNTESNAANYHASVSGFLAEIDRMQLEVREYLSLHPEDLTTTA' A
#
# COMPACT_ATOMS: atom_id res chain seq x y z
N MET A 1 -10.59 -3.82 -1.42
CA MET A 1 -10.96 -3.33 -2.77
C MET A 1 -11.24 -1.84 -2.70
N ILE A 2 -10.65 -1.07 -3.61
CA ILE A 2 -10.86 0.37 -3.79
C ILE A 2 -12.06 0.55 -4.74
N ALA A 3 -13.05 1.36 -4.36
CA ALA A 3 -14.26 1.56 -5.14
C ALA A 3 -14.33 2.92 -5.85
N ASN A 4 -13.48 3.87 -5.47
CA ASN A 4 -13.52 5.24 -5.99
C ASN A 4 -12.18 5.95 -5.78
N ASP A 5 -12.05 7.14 -6.38
CA ASP A 5 -10.82 7.95 -6.33
C ASP A 5 -10.46 8.44 -4.93
N GLN A 6 -11.46 8.62 -4.05
CA GLN A 6 -11.20 9.01 -2.66
C GLN A 6 -10.53 7.87 -1.89
N GLU A 7 -10.99 6.63 -2.07
CA GLU A 7 -10.37 5.44 -1.51
C GLU A 7 -9.00 5.15 -2.14
N LEU A 8 -8.83 5.42 -3.44
CA LEU A 8 -7.54 5.36 -4.12
C LEU A 8 -6.54 6.29 -3.45
N LYS A 9 -6.92 7.56 -3.26
CA LYS A 9 -6.08 8.57 -2.60
C LYS A 9 -5.68 8.13 -1.20
N VAL A 10 -6.64 7.67 -0.38
CA VAL A 10 -6.39 7.19 0.98
C VAL A 10 -5.41 6.00 0.98
N THR A 11 -5.58 5.07 0.05
CA THR A 11 -4.70 3.89 -0.07
C THR A 11 -3.28 4.29 -0.47
N LEU A 12 -3.12 5.19 -1.44
CA LEU A 12 -1.82 5.73 -1.84
C LEU A 12 -1.12 6.48 -0.69
N ASP A 13 -1.85 7.32 0.05
CA ASP A 13 -1.32 8.03 1.22
C ASP A 13 -0.85 7.05 2.31
N ARG A 14 -1.58 5.95 2.52
CA ARG A 14 -1.21 4.91 3.49
C ARG A 14 0.04 4.14 3.04
N ILE A 15 0.14 3.79 1.76
CA ILE A 15 1.36 3.17 1.19
C ILE A 15 2.58 4.08 1.44
N ALA A 16 2.47 5.38 1.12
CA ALA A 16 3.57 6.32 1.29
C ALA A 16 4.05 6.41 2.74
N ARG A 17 3.11 6.40 3.71
CA ARG A 17 3.45 6.39 5.15
C ARG A 17 4.18 5.12 5.56
N PHE A 18 3.74 3.94 5.11
CA PHE A 18 4.43 2.68 5.42
C PHE A 18 5.80 2.61 4.77
N GLN A 19 5.96 3.08 3.53
CA GLN A 19 7.26 3.19 2.89
C GLN A 19 8.21 4.11 3.66
N ALA A 20 7.72 5.26 4.15
CA ALA A 20 8.50 6.15 4.99
C ALA A 20 8.94 5.47 6.30
N GLN A 21 8.05 4.70 6.95
CA GLN A 21 8.36 3.97 8.18
C GLN A 21 9.42 2.87 7.94
N VAL A 22 9.31 2.12 6.86
CA VAL A 22 10.33 1.12 6.45
C VAL A 22 11.66 1.80 6.17
N GLY A 23 11.64 2.93 5.45
CA GLY A 23 12.83 3.73 5.16
C GLY A 23 13.51 4.25 6.43
N TYR A 24 12.73 4.69 7.43
CA TYR A 24 13.25 5.07 8.73
C TYR A 24 13.91 3.89 9.44
N LEU A 25 13.21 2.76 9.57
CA LEU A 25 13.71 1.56 10.24
C LEU A 25 15.00 1.02 9.61
N ARG A 26 15.14 1.13 8.29
CA ARG A 26 16.36 0.74 7.56
C ARG A 26 17.60 1.49 8.00
N ASN A 27 17.45 2.70 8.54
CA ASN A 27 18.55 3.54 8.98
C ASN A 27 18.74 3.55 10.50
N THR A 28 17.73 3.14 11.28
CA THR A 28 17.76 3.26 12.75
C THR A 28 17.84 1.94 13.50
N GLU A 29 17.31 0.84 12.96
CA GLU A 29 17.39 -0.46 13.63
C GLU A 29 18.75 -1.11 13.34
N SER A 30 19.54 -1.30 14.40
CA SER A 30 20.91 -1.83 14.30
C SER A 30 20.97 -3.35 14.30
N ASN A 31 19.94 -4.02 14.84
CA ASN A 31 19.85 -5.47 14.87
C ASN A 31 19.07 -5.98 13.66
N ALA A 32 19.73 -6.79 12.82
CA ALA A 32 19.13 -7.31 11.58
C ALA A 32 17.85 -8.14 11.82
N ALA A 33 17.82 -8.99 12.85
CA ALA A 33 16.64 -9.80 13.15
C ALA A 33 15.45 -8.94 13.58
N ASN A 34 15.69 -7.92 14.42
CA ASN A 34 14.66 -6.96 14.81
C ASN A 34 14.18 -6.14 13.62
N TYR A 35 15.08 -5.74 12.73
CA TYR A 35 14.72 -5.03 11.51
C TYR A 35 13.76 -5.87 10.66
N HIS A 36 14.15 -7.12 10.34
CA HIS A 36 13.31 -8.02 9.54
C HIS A 36 11.95 -8.28 10.19
N ALA A 37 11.93 -8.54 11.50
CA ALA A 37 10.67 -8.71 12.24
C ALA A 37 9.79 -7.46 12.13
N SER A 38 10.37 -6.27 12.33
CA SER A 38 9.64 -4.99 12.35
C SER A 38 9.11 -4.58 10.98
N VAL A 39 9.85 -4.80 9.89
CA VAL A 39 9.45 -4.37 8.55
C VAL A 39 8.52 -5.36 7.83
N SER A 40 8.54 -6.64 8.22
CA SER A 40 7.81 -7.71 7.52
C SER A 40 6.31 -7.40 7.35
N GLY A 41 5.64 -6.93 8.40
CA GLY A 41 4.22 -6.57 8.36
C GLY A 41 3.93 -5.36 7.47
N PHE A 42 4.80 -4.34 7.49
CA PHE A 42 4.65 -3.18 6.62
C PHE A 42 4.79 -3.56 5.14
N LEU A 43 5.78 -4.39 4.80
CA LEU A 43 6.03 -4.83 3.43
C LEU A 43 4.85 -5.67 2.89
N ALA A 44 4.36 -6.64 3.68
CA ALA A 44 3.21 -7.44 3.28
C ALA A 44 1.95 -6.61 3.04
N GLU A 45 1.73 -5.59 3.88
CA GLU A 45 0.57 -4.70 3.75
C GLU A 45 0.73 -3.72 2.57
N ILE A 46 1.95 -3.25 2.27
CA ILE A 46 2.25 -2.48 1.05
C ILE A 46 1.94 -3.33 -0.18
N ASP A 47 2.39 -4.57 -0.23
CA ASP A 47 2.17 -5.48 -1.37
C ASP A 47 0.68 -5.70 -1.61
N ARG A 48 -0.10 -5.96 -0.54
CA ARG A 48 -1.55 -6.11 -0.60
C ARG A 48 -2.23 -4.84 -1.13
N MET A 49 -1.87 -3.66 -0.62
CA MET A 49 -2.48 -2.40 -1.07
C MET A 49 -2.08 -2.02 -2.50
N GLN A 50 -0.83 -2.29 -2.90
CA GLN A 50 -0.38 -2.08 -4.28
C GLN A 50 -1.14 -2.96 -5.28
N LEU A 51 -1.48 -4.19 -4.88
CA LEU A 51 -2.36 -5.05 -5.66
C LEU A 51 -3.73 -4.40 -5.85
N GLU A 52 -4.36 -3.89 -4.78
CA GLU A 52 -5.67 -3.22 -4.86
C GLU A 52 -5.62 -1.95 -5.73
N VAL A 53 -4.56 -1.15 -5.61
CA VAL A 53 -4.34 0.05 -6.45
C VAL A 53 -4.23 -0.34 -7.91
N ARG A 54 -3.44 -1.37 -8.24
CA ARG A 54 -3.28 -1.86 -9.60
C ARG A 54 -4.60 -2.37 -10.16
N GLU A 55 -5.36 -3.14 -9.38
CA GLU A 55 -6.68 -3.64 -9.78
C GLU A 55 -7.63 -2.49 -10.10
N TYR A 56 -7.74 -1.50 -9.21
CA TYR A 56 -8.60 -0.33 -9.45
C TYR A 56 -8.18 0.46 -10.70
N LEU A 57 -6.89 0.77 -10.83
CA LEU A 57 -6.36 1.54 -11.96
C LEU A 57 -6.38 0.78 -13.30
N SER A 58 -6.60 -0.54 -13.27
CA SER A 58 -6.79 -1.34 -14.48
C SER A 58 -8.19 -1.26 -15.07
N LEU A 59 -9.15 -0.69 -14.32
CA LEU A 59 -10.52 -0.51 -14.76
C LEU A 59 -10.70 0.89 -15.37
N HIS A 60 -11.40 1.00 -16.49
CA HIS A 60 -11.81 2.30 -17.01
C HIS A 60 -13.00 2.82 -16.19
N PRO A 61 -13.12 4.14 -15.91
CA PRO A 61 -14.25 4.69 -15.16
C PRO A 61 -15.64 4.31 -15.72
N GLU A 62 -15.76 4.09 -17.02
CA GLU A 62 -17.03 3.66 -17.66
C GLU A 62 -17.40 2.19 -17.34
N ASP A 63 -16.41 1.33 -17.07
CA ASP A 63 -16.63 -0.06 -16.69
C ASP A 63 -17.19 -0.15 -15.25
N LEU A 64 -16.81 0.80 -14.40
CA LEU A 64 -17.30 0.92 -13.03
C LEU A 64 -18.77 1.34 -12.97
N THR A 65 -19.25 2.13 -13.94
CA THR A 65 -20.65 2.56 -14.03
C THR A 65 -21.60 1.52 -14.62
N THR A 66 -21.08 0.55 -15.37
CA THR A 66 -21.91 -0.47 -16.07
C THR A 66 -22.30 -1.65 -15.15
N THR A 67 -21.77 -1.70 -13.93
CA THR A 67 -22.04 -2.76 -12.94
C THR A 67 -23.07 -2.32 -11.89
N ALA A 68 -24.19 -1.74 -12.31
CA ALA A 68 -25.32 -1.35 -11.47
C ALA A 68 -26.58 -2.18 -11.76
#